data_AF-A0A0C9ZQZ6-F1
#
_entry.id   AF-A0A0C9ZQZ6-F1
#
_cell.length_a   1.000
_cell.length_b   1.000
_cell.length_c   1.000
_cell.angle_alpha   90.00
_cell.angle_beta   90.00
_cell.angle_gamma   90.00
#
_symmetry.space_group_name_H-M   'P 1'
#
loop_
_entity.id
_entity.type
_entity.pdbx_description
1 polymer ?
#
loop_
_entity_poly.entity_id
_entity_poly.type
_entity_poly.pdbx_seq_one_letter_code
_entity_poly.pdbx_strand_id
1 'polypeptide(L)'
;MDTRSLTSLQTSQLNFFKPNMTSFIQPCDAGIIQCFKALYHQNFCAQAANLDAAGKCNIYKLSLLEGMTMAKAAWEAMSAETIQHCWNHTKIQLYV
;
A
#
# COMPACT_ATOMS: atom_id res chain seq x y z
N MET A 1 -27.12 -23.17 16.36
CA MET A 1 -25.97 -22.30 16.03
C MET A 1 -24.92 -22.55 17.10
N ASP A 2 -23.77 -23.10 16.71
CA ASP A 2 -22.71 -23.53 17.63
C ASP A 2 -21.92 -22.31 18.11
N THR A 3 -22.05 -21.98 19.40
CA THR A 3 -21.42 -20.81 20.04
C THR A 3 -19.94 -21.04 20.36
N ARG A 4 -19.40 -22.24 20.11
CA ARG A 4 -18.00 -22.58 20.38
C ARG A 4 -16.98 -22.00 19.39
N SER A 5 -17.44 -21.46 18.25
CA SER A 5 -16.57 -20.85 17.24
C SER A 5 -16.22 -19.37 17.50
N LEU A 6 -16.83 -18.72 18.51
CA LEU A 6 -16.65 -17.27 18.75
C LEU A 6 -15.57 -16.95 19.79
N THR A 7 -14.88 -17.94 20.34
CA THR A 7 -13.86 -17.77 21.40
C THR A 7 -12.51 -17.26 20.92
N SER A 8 -12.37 -16.93 19.62
CA SER A 8 -11.14 -16.41 19.01
C SER A 8 -11.34 -15.05 18.34
N LEU A 9 -12.14 -14.16 18.93
CA LEU A 9 -12.20 -12.76 18.49
C LEU A 9 -11.20 -11.94 19.33
N GLN A 10 -10.08 -11.56 18.72
CA GLN A 10 -9.16 -10.60 19.35
C GLN A 10 -9.86 -9.24 19.49
N THR A 11 -9.90 -8.69 20.70
CA THR A 11 -10.40 -7.34 20.94
C THR A 11 -9.39 -6.33 20.37
N SER A 12 -9.76 -5.63 19.30
CA SER A 12 -8.95 -4.56 18.73
C SER A 12 -9.12 -3.28 19.55
N GLN A 13 -8.03 -2.67 20.00
CA GLN A 13 -8.08 -1.35 20.63
C GLN A 13 -8.21 -0.27 19.56
N LEU A 14 -9.18 0.62 19.73
CA LEU A 14 -9.42 1.75 18.84
C LEU A 14 -8.99 3.04 19.52
N ASN A 15 -8.02 3.73 18.94
CA ASN A 15 -7.53 5.02 19.44
C ASN A 15 -8.14 6.16 18.60
N PHE A 16 -8.81 7.11 19.27
CA PHE A 16 -9.37 8.29 18.64
C PHE A 16 -8.38 9.44 18.67
N PHE A 17 -8.13 10.05 17.51
CA PHE A 17 -7.25 11.19 17.38
C PHE A 17 -8.02 12.49 17.21
N LYS A 18 -7.38 13.62 17.51
CA LYS A 18 -7.97 14.91 17.24
C LYS A 18 -8.18 15.07 15.72
N PRO A 19 -9.18 15.87 15.30
CA PRO A 19 -9.36 16.20 13.90
C PRO A 19 -8.08 16.74 13.26
N ASN A 20 -7.89 16.48 11.96
CA ASN A 20 -6.77 17.00 11.15
C ASN A 20 -5.36 16.51 11.54
N MET A 21 -5.25 15.38 12.23
CA MET A 21 -3.94 14.77 12.53
C MET A 21 -3.49 13.73 11.50
N THR A 22 -4.34 13.39 10.52
CA THR A 22 -4.20 12.22 9.62
C THR A 22 -2.82 12.12 8.97
N SER A 23 -2.35 13.18 8.29
CA SER A 23 -1.05 13.15 7.61
C SER A 23 0.16 13.00 8.55
N PHE A 24 0.03 13.37 9.82
CA PHE A 24 1.12 13.31 10.80
C PHE A 24 1.19 11.96 11.51
N ILE A 25 0.04 11.33 11.77
CA ILE A 25 -0.02 10.11 12.58
C ILE A 25 -0.26 8.84 11.78
N GLN A 26 -0.75 8.93 10.54
CA GLN A 26 -1.10 7.77 9.73
C GLN A 26 0.10 7.30 8.89
N PRO A 27 0.64 6.10 9.13
CA PRO A 27 1.82 5.60 8.42
C PRO A 27 1.61 5.51 6.91
N CYS A 28 0.36 5.26 6.49
CA CYS A 28 -0.07 5.29 5.09
C CYS A 28 0.29 6.62 4.41
N ASP A 29 -0.01 7.74 5.08
CA ASP A 29 0.28 9.09 4.59
C ASP A 29 1.73 9.51 4.86
N ALA A 30 2.40 8.89 5.84
CA ALA A 30 3.81 9.12 6.16
C ALA A 30 4.81 8.39 5.23
N GLY A 31 4.36 7.97 4.04
CA GLY A 31 5.23 7.50 2.97
C GLY A 31 4.86 6.15 2.36
N ILE A 32 4.08 5.29 3.04
CA ILE A 32 3.73 3.96 2.48
C ILE A 32 2.97 4.12 1.14
N ILE A 33 1.95 4.98 1.08
CA ILE A 33 1.20 5.24 -0.16
C ILE A 33 2.12 5.84 -1.24
N GLN A 34 3.03 6.72 -0.86
CA GLN A 34 3.96 7.35 -1.78
C GLN A 34 4.91 6.33 -2.39
N CYS A 35 5.55 5.50 -1.57
CA CYS A 35 6.46 4.44 -2.00
C CYS A 35 5.75 3.41 -2.88
N PHE A 36 4.56 2.97 -2.47
CA PHE A 36 3.73 2.06 -3.26
C PHE A 36 3.40 2.63 -4.64
N LYS A 37 2.97 3.90 -4.72
CA LYS A 37 2.68 4.57 -6.01
C LYS A 37 3.94 4.68 -6.87
N ALA A 38 5.10 4.97 -6.29
CA ALA A 38 6.35 5.04 -7.04
C ALA A 38 6.71 3.70 -7.68
N LEU A 39 6.61 2.60 -6.93
CA LEU A 39 6.86 1.24 -7.43
C LEU A 39 5.84 0.84 -8.51
N TYR A 40 4.56 1.15 -8.30
CA TYR A 40 3.52 0.92 -9.30
C TYR A 40 3.81 1.68 -10.61
N HIS A 41 4.13 2.97 -10.50
CA HIS A 41 4.42 3.82 -11.66
C HIS A 41 5.68 3.35 -12.39
N GLN A 42 6.71 2.89 -11.68
CA GLN A 42 7.90 2.30 -12.28
C GLN A 42 7.54 1.08 -13.14
N ASN A 43 6.73 0.16 -12.62
CA ASN A 43 6.27 -1.02 -13.34
C ASN A 43 5.41 -0.66 -14.57
N PHE A 44 4.52 0.32 -14.41
CA PHE A 44 3.69 0.82 -15.50
C PHE A 44 4.53 1.43 -16.63
N CYS A 45 5.49 2.30 -16.29
CA CYS A 45 6.39 2.90 -17.27
C CYS A 45 7.25 1.84 -17.99
N ALA A 46 7.74 0.84 -17.26
CA ALA A 46 8.48 -0.27 -17.86
C ALA A 46 7.63 -1.09 -18.83
N GLN A 47 6.37 -1.38 -18.49
CA GLN A 47 5.44 -2.04 -19.41
C GLN A 47 5.19 -1.20 -20.66
N ALA A 48 4.91 0.10 -20.50
CA ALA A 48 4.68 1.00 -21.62
C ALA A 48 5.88 1.06 -22.57
N ALA A 49 7.10 1.17 -22.04
CA ALA A 49 8.34 1.14 -22.83
C ALA A 49 8.51 -0.18 -23.61
N ASN A 50 8.18 -1.32 -22.99
CA ASN A 50 8.24 -2.63 -23.66
C ASN A 50 7.21 -2.74 -24.79
N LEU A 51 6.00 -2.20 -24.60
CA LEU A 51 4.95 -2.20 -25.63
C LEU A 51 5.29 -1.26 -26.79
N ASP A 52 5.93 -0.13 -26.51
CA ASP A 52 6.44 0.81 -27.52
C ASP A 52 7.52 0.17 -28.37
N ALA A 53 8.52 -0.47 -27.74
CA ALA A 53 9.55 -1.24 -28.43
C ALA A 53 8.99 -2.39 -29.29
N ALA A 54 7.83 -2.94 -28.90
CA ALA A 54 7.09 -3.95 -29.66
C ALA A 54 6.16 -3.38 -30.75
N GLY A 55 6.16 -2.07 -30.97
CA GLY A 55 5.36 -1.39 -32.00
C GLY A 55 3.85 -1.40 -31.75
N LYS A 56 3.40 -1.46 -30.49
CA LYS A 56 1.97 -1.41 -30.15
C LYS A 56 1.47 0.02 -30.11
N CYS A 57 0.26 0.29 -30.60
CA CYS A 57 -0.28 1.66 -30.64
C CYS A 57 -0.85 2.16 -29.30
N ASN A 58 -1.29 1.27 -28.40
CA ASN A 58 -1.98 1.61 -27.16
C ASN A 58 -1.14 1.25 -25.92
N ILE A 59 0.09 1.79 -25.86
CA ILE A 59 1.09 1.40 -24.85
C ILE A 59 0.70 1.73 -23.40
N TYR A 60 -0.28 2.63 -23.21
CA TYR A 60 -0.81 3.00 -21.88
C TYR A 60 -2.12 2.31 -21.53
N LYS A 61 -2.66 1.46 -22.42
CA LYS A 61 -3.89 0.71 -22.13
C LYS A 61 -3.57 -0.35 -21.09
N LEU A 62 -4.29 -0.29 -19.97
CA LEU A 62 -4.14 -1.21 -18.85
C LEU A 62 -5.50 -1.84 -18.54
N SER A 63 -5.57 -3.17 -18.56
CA SER A 63 -6.75 -3.89 -18.06
C SER A 63 -6.77 -3.92 -16.52
N LEU A 64 -7.94 -4.18 -15.95
CA LEU A 64 -8.09 -4.29 -14.49
C LEU A 64 -7.18 -5.39 -13.91
N LEU A 65 -7.06 -6.53 -14.59
CA LEU A 65 -6.20 -7.64 -14.17
C LEU A 65 -4.72 -7.25 -14.17
N GLU A 66 -4.26 -6.55 -15.20
CA GLU A 66 -2.88 -6.05 -15.26
C GLU A 66 -2.62 -5.04 -14.15
N GLY A 67 -3.55 -4.09 -13.92
CA GLY A 67 -3.46 -3.13 -12.83
C GLY A 67 -3.40 -3.79 -11.46
N MET A 68 -4.25 -4.79 -11.19
CA MET A 68 -4.19 -5.56 -9.93
C MET A 68 -2.87 -6.33 -9.79
N THR A 69 -2.35 -6.90 -10.87
CA THR A 69 -1.08 -7.62 -10.87
C THR A 69 0.09 -6.68 -10.59
N MET A 70 0.10 -5.48 -11.18
CA MET A 70 1.09 -4.45 -10.89
C MET A 70 1.01 -3.93 -9.45
N ALA A 71 -0.20 -3.76 -8.92
CA ALA A 71 -0.42 -3.38 -7.53
C ALA A 71 0.14 -4.44 -6.58
N LYS A 72 -0.13 -5.73 -6.84
CA LYS A 72 0.45 -6.84 -6.08
C LYS A 72 1.98 -6.81 -6.13
N ALA A 73 2.56 -6.68 -7.32
CA ALA A 73 4.02 -6.62 -7.49
C ALA A 73 4.64 -5.41 -6.77
N ALA A 74 4.01 -4.24 -6.83
CA ALA A 74 4.47 -3.04 -6.12
C ALA A 74 4.42 -3.22 -4.60
N TRP A 75 3.38 -3.89 -4.07
CA TRP A 75 3.30 -4.22 -2.65
C TRP A 75 4.38 -5.22 -2.23
N GLU A 76 4.59 -6.28 -3.00
CA GLU A 76 5.61 -7.31 -2.73
C GLU A 76 7.04 -6.78 -2.84
N ALA A 77 7.28 -5.75 -3.67
CA ALA A 77 8.58 -5.10 -3.79
C ALA A 77 8.88 -4.11 -2.66
N MET A 78 7.86 -3.68 -1.89
CA MET A 78 8.07 -2.77 -0.78
C MET A 78 8.68 -3.51 0.41
N SER A 79 9.77 -2.98 0.96
CA SER A 79 10.46 -3.65 2.05
C SER A 79 9.78 -3.41 3.41
N ALA A 80 9.94 -4.35 4.33
CA ALA A 80 9.44 -4.22 5.70
C ALA A 80 10.08 -3.03 6.42
N GLU A 81 11.33 -2.70 6.09
CA GLU A 81 12.06 -1.55 6.62
C GLU A 81 11.43 -0.23 6.20
N THR A 82 10.98 -0.10 4.94
CA THR A 82 10.24 1.09 4.47
C THR A 82 8.96 1.27 5.27
N ILE A 83 8.19 0.19 5.47
CA ILE A 83 6.96 0.20 6.27
C ILE A 83 7.29 0.65 7.70
N GLN A 84 8.26 0.01 8.35
CA GLN A 84 8.67 0.31 9.71
C GLN A 84 9.17 1.76 9.85
N HIS A 85 9.89 2.28 8.86
CA HIS A 85 10.35 3.67 8.85
C HIS A 85 9.17 4.65 8.86
N CYS A 86 8.13 4.39 8.04
CA CYS A 86 6.91 5.21 8.03
C CYS A 86 6.18 5.17 9.37
N TRP A 87 6.09 3.99 10.02
CA TRP A 87 5.54 3.88 11.38
C TRP A 87 6.34 4.63 12.43
N ASN A 88 7.68 4.58 12.35
CA ASN A 88 8.56 5.32 13.25
C ASN A 88 8.42 6.84 13.04
N HIS A 89 8.22 7.27 11.80
CA HIS A 89 8.05 8.69 11.45
C HIS A 89 6.81 9.30 12.11
N THR A 90 5.70 8.56 12.14
CA THR A 90 4.46 9.04 12.78
C THR A 90 4.52 9.03 14.29
N LYS A 91 5.50 8.33 14.88
CA LYS A 91 5.68 8.16 16.34
C LYS A 91 4.45 7.57 17.05
N ILE A 92 3.49 7.01 16.31
CA ILE A 92 2.27 6.44 16.86
C ILE A 92 2.56 5.20 17.71
N GLN A 93 3.62 4.45 17.37
CA GLN A 93 4.07 3.29 18.13
C GLN A 93 4.53 3.64 19.57
N LEU A 94 4.81 4.91 19.87
CA LEU A 94 5.15 5.34 21.24
C LEU A 94 3.91 5.56 22.13
N TYR A 95 2.71 5.55 21.54
CA TYR A 95 1.43 5.79 22.22
C TYR A 95 0.55 4.53 22.32
N VAL A 96 1.02 3.40 21.78
CA VAL A 96 0.35 2.09 21.82
C VAL A 96 1.14 1.13 22.71
#